data_AF-A0A932PYW4-F1
#
_entry.id   AF-A0A932PYW4-F1
#
_cell.length_a   1.000
_cell.length_b   1.000
_cell.length_c   1.000
_cell.angle_alpha   90.00
_cell.angle_beta   90.00
_cell.angle_gamma   90.00
#
_symmetry.space_group_name_H-M   'P 1'
#
loop_
_entity.id
_entity.type
_entity.pdbx_description
1 polymer ?
#
loop_
_entity_poly.entity_id
_entity_poly.type
_entity_poly.pdbx_seq_one_letter_code
_entity_poly.pdbx_strand_id
1 'polypeptide(L)'
;RDSVDLKSPHEINPVLSPQISEVVLRALALEPIARYQSVEEMQDAIHAPPFTEIYVPLQPKIEPAPIKLPVQPDSSRADAQNRKTKSGIAIGIVALIAVIALVCAILILPRVFAPAVVIAPTATQIAIAPTATREVPTSPPITTVAPTITRTLTPLPTATRTASPLPTNTPIPAPQLAPGVYVTNIRTLPPNPRNVDAISFVVTFFNNAGPLRFKWCVYLFPRGQPNTIGQTSCDATIDFPLGTYEYTSLSTWRLGTGTSCVDLNARVQGIETDGKKLFFKTPQGSENIYFLTVCP
;
A
#
# COMPACT_ATOMS: atom_id res chain seq x y z
N ARG A 1 -22.89 -15.83 -23.77
CA ARG A 1 -22.06 -14.82 -23.07
C ARG A 1 -21.44 -14.00 -24.18
N ASP A 2 -21.93 -12.80 -24.38
CA ASP A 2 -21.44 -11.94 -25.46
C ASP A 2 -19.98 -11.60 -25.16
N SER A 3 -19.12 -11.83 -26.16
CA SER A 3 -17.71 -11.45 -26.10
C SER A 3 -17.64 -9.94 -25.91
N VAL A 4 -17.17 -9.50 -24.74
CA VAL A 4 -16.94 -8.07 -24.50
C VAL A 4 -15.76 -7.68 -25.37
N ASP A 5 -16.03 -6.94 -26.45
CA ASP A 5 -15.01 -6.41 -27.34
C ASP A 5 -14.25 -5.29 -26.62
N LEU A 6 -13.13 -5.67 -26.01
CA LEU A 6 -12.27 -4.77 -25.25
C LEU A 6 -11.36 -4.03 -26.23
N LYS A 7 -11.62 -2.74 -26.43
CA LYS A 7 -10.72 -1.85 -27.17
C LYS A 7 -9.32 -1.89 -26.55
N SER A 8 -8.30 -1.89 -27.41
CA SER A 8 -6.91 -1.88 -26.95
C SER A 8 -6.63 -0.59 -26.17
N PRO A 9 -5.91 -0.66 -25.02
CA PRO A 9 -5.43 0.52 -24.31
C PRO A 9 -4.70 1.55 -25.18
N HIS A 10 -4.00 1.11 -26.24
CA HIS A 10 -3.33 1.99 -27.19
C HIS A 10 -4.31 2.78 -28.07
N GLU A 11 -5.44 2.16 -28.46
CA GLU A 11 -6.49 2.85 -29.22
C GLU A 11 -7.16 3.97 -28.40
N ILE A 12 -7.25 3.76 -27.09
CA ILE A 12 -7.80 4.75 -26.15
C ILE A 12 -6.77 5.84 -25.83
N ASN A 13 -5.49 5.46 -25.71
CA ASN A 13 -4.39 6.37 -25.42
C ASN A 13 -3.17 6.07 -26.31
N PRO A 14 -3.03 6.78 -27.45
CA PRO A 14 -1.92 6.57 -28.39
C PRO A 14 -0.53 6.86 -27.82
N VAL A 15 -0.44 7.50 -26.66
CA VAL A 15 0.83 7.78 -25.96
C VAL A 15 1.41 6.50 -25.34
N LEU A 16 0.58 5.51 -25.03
CA LEU A 16 1.06 4.20 -24.57
C LEU A 16 1.70 3.46 -25.74
N SER A 17 2.83 2.78 -25.52
CA SER A 17 3.38 1.93 -26.58
C SER A 17 2.46 0.72 -26.85
N PRO A 18 2.38 0.24 -28.10
CA PRO A 18 1.59 -0.97 -28.43
C PRO A 18 1.99 -2.18 -27.57
N GLN A 19 3.27 -2.31 -27.25
CA GLN A 19 3.79 -3.38 -26.38
C GLN A 19 3.20 -3.34 -24.97
N ILE A 20 3.10 -2.16 -24.36
CA ILE A 20 2.47 -2.01 -23.04
C ILE A 20 0.98 -2.38 -23.13
N SER A 21 0.31 -2.06 -24.25
CA SER A 21 -1.06 -2.47 -24.47
C SER A 21 -1.21 -3.99 -24.51
N GLU A 22 -0.30 -4.72 -25.16
CA GLU A 22 -0.34 -6.19 -25.18
C GLU A 22 -0.09 -6.79 -23.78
N VAL A 23 0.87 -6.24 -23.03
CA VAL A 23 1.13 -6.66 -21.65
C VAL A 23 -0.13 -6.48 -20.79
N VAL A 24 -0.80 -5.34 -20.91
CA VAL A 24 -2.05 -5.08 -20.17
C VAL A 24 -3.16 -6.05 -20.59
N LEU A 25 -3.33 -6.31 -21.89
CA LEU A 25 -4.36 -7.24 -22.38
C LEU A 25 -4.08 -8.68 -21.91
N ARG A 26 -2.83 -9.13 -21.94
CA ARG A 26 -2.45 -10.46 -21.46
C ARG A 26 -2.61 -10.59 -19.95
N ALA A 27 -2.26 -9.55 -19.18
CA ALA A 27 -2.51 -9.52 -17.73
C ALA A 27 -4.01 -9.57 -17.38
N LEU A 28 -4.87 -9.00 -18.24
CA LEU A 28 -6.32 -8.98 -18.06
C LEU A 28 -7.05 -10.17 -18.72
N ALA A 29 -6.33 -11.12 -19.32
CA ALA A 29 -6.95 -12.26 -19.99
C ALA A 29 -7.91 -13.02 -19.07
N LEU A 30 -9.08 -13.43 -19.58
CA LEU A 30 -10.08 -14.10 -18.75
C LEU A 30 -9.58 -15.49 -18.29
N GLU A 31 -8.88 -16.20 -19.18
CA GLU A 31 -8.33 -17.52 -18.92
C GLU A 31 -7.02 -17.42 -18.13
N PRO A 32 -6.89 -18.09 -16.97
CA PRO A 32 -5.67 -18.03 -16.16
C PRO A 32 -4.41 -18.49 -16.90
N ILE A 33 -4.54 -19.44 -17.83
CA ILE A 33 -3.41 -19.93 -18.62
C ILE A 33 -2.91 -18.92 -19.66
N ALA A 34 -3.76 -17.98 -20.07
CA ALA A 34 -3.40 -16.90 -20.98
C ALA A 34 -2.72 -15.72 -20.25
N ARG A 35 -2.81 -15.65 -18.91
CA ARG A 35 -2.13 -14.63 -18.10
C ARG A 35 -0.64 -14.94 -17.95
N TYR A 36 0.09 -13.94 -17.47
CA TYR A 36 1.44 -14.14 -16.95
C TYR A 36 1.41 -15.10 -15.77
N GLN A 37 2.31 -16.09 -15.79
CA GLN A 37 2.40 -17.09 -14.74
C GLN A 37 3.22 -16.59 -13.54
N SER A 38 3.96 -15.50 -13.71
CA SER A 38 4.79 -14.88 -12.66
C SER A 38 4.93 -13.37 -12.87
N VAL A 39 5.35 -12.66 -11.82
CA VAL A 39 5.60 -11.21 -11.88
C VAL A 39 6.84 -10.94 -12.74
N GLU A 40 7.82 -11.83 -12.68
CA GLU A 40 9.06 -11.78 -13.43
C GLU A 40 8.78 -11.87 -14.94
N GLU A 41 7.91 -12.79 -15.38
CA GLU A 41 7.50 -12.90 -16.79
C GLU A 41 6.82 -11.62 -17.30
N MET A 42 6.00 -10.98 -16.45
CA MET A 42 5.37 -9.70 -16.80
C MET A 42 6.40 -8.57 -16.87
N GLN A 43 7.34 -8.53 -15.94
CA GLN A 43 8.41 -7.52 -15.92
C GLN A 43 9.34 -7.67 -17.13
N ASP A 44 9.70 -8.90 -17.48
CA ASP A 44 10.47 -9.22 -18.68
C ASP A 44 9.71 -8.78 -19.94
N ALA A 45 8.39 -8.97 -20.00
CA ALA A 45 7.58 -8.52 -21.14
C ALA A 45 7.50 -6.98 -21.26
N ILE A 46 7.56 -6.25 -20.14
CA ILE A 46 7.63 -4.78 -20.12
C ILE A 46 8.99 -4.27 -20.62
N HIS A 47 10.07 -4.97 -20.26
CA HIS A 47 11.44 -4.58 -20.62
C HIS A 47 11.95 -5.20 -21.94
N ALA A 48 11.21 -6.14 -22.51
CA ALA A 48 11.55 -6.72 -23.80
C ALA A 48 11.71 -5.59 -24.83
N PRO A 49 12.74 -5.62 -25.70
CA PRO A 49 12.86 -4.65 -26.76
C PRO A 49 11.58 -4.68 -27.62
N PRO A 50 11.11 -3.54 -28.14
CA PRO A 50 9.94 -3.50 -28.99
C PRO A 50 10.14 -4.52 -30.10
N PHE A 51 9.19 -5.45 -30.23
CA PHE A 51 9.22 -6.50 -31.24
C PHE A 51 9.53 -5.81 -32.57
N THR A 52 10.70 -6.09 -33.14
CA THR A 52 10.95 -5.71 -34.53
C THR A 52 9.94 -6.54 -35.29
N GLU A 53 8.93 -5.89 -35.84
CA GLU A 53 7.82 -6.51 -36.55
C GLU A 53 8.42 -7.34 -37.69
N ILE A 54 8.71 -8.61 -37.42
CA ILE A 54 9.09 -9.56 -38.46
C ILE A 54 7.83 -9.68 -39.27
N TYR A 55 7.84 -9.05 -40.45
CA TYR A 55 6.76 -9.11 -41.42
C TYR A 55 6.49 -10.58 -41.74
N VAL A 56 5.56 -11.19 -41.02
CA VAL A 56 5.04 -12.52 -41.35
C VAL A 56 4.13 -12.28 -42.55
N PRO A 57 4.49 -12.76 -43.75
CA PRO A 57 3.65 -12.59 -44.93
C PRO A 57 2.26 -13.18 -44.62
N LEU A 58 1.21 -12.41 -44.90
CA LEU A 58 -0.18 -12.75 -44.61
C LEU A 58 -0.45 -14.21 -45.03
N GLN A 59 -0.70 -15.08 -44.05
CA GLN A 59 -1.34 -16.35 -44.36
C GLN A 59 -2.78 -16.08 -44.81
N PRO A 60 -3.24 -16.70 -45.91
CA PRO A 60 -4.57 -16.49 -46.43
C PRO A 60 -5.62 -16.86 -45.38
N LYS A 61 -6.49 -15.90 -45.07
CA LYS A 61 -7.66 -16.03 -44.21
C LYS A 61 -8.53 -17.17 -44.73
N ILE A 62 -8.48 -18.34 -44.07
CA ILE A 62 -9.43 -19.41 -44.32
C ILE A 62 -10.76 -18.97 -43.70
N GLU A 63 -11.70 -18.61 -44.57
CA GLU A 63 -13.07 -18.22 -44.23
C GLU A 63 -13.83 -19.45 -43.71
N PRO A 64 -14.25 -19.47 -42.42
CA PRO A 64 -15.02 -20.59 -41.88
C PRO A 64 -16.43 -20.60 -42.47
N ALA A 65 -16.89 -21.79 -42.83
CA ALA A 65 -18.23 -22.04 -43.36
C ALA A 65 -19.36 -21.54 -42.42
N PRO A 66 -20.51 -21.15 -42.97
CA PRO A 66 -21.58 -20.49 -42.22
C PRO A 66 -22.24 -21.44 -41.21
N ILE A 67 -22.04 -21.14 -39.92
CA ILE A 67 -22.77 -21.77 -38.82
C ILE A 67 -24.16 -21.13 -38.74
N LYS A 68 -25.21 -21.91 -38.97
CA LYS A 68 -26.60 -21.53 -38.73
C LYS A 68 -26.84 -21.37 -37.22
N LEU A 69 -27.05 -20.14 -36.77
CA LEU A 69 -27.44 -19.81 -35.39
C LEU A 69 -28.92 -20.17 -35.12
N PRO A 70 -29.25 -20.69 -33.92
CA PRO A 70 -30.63 -20.84 -33.48
C PRO A 70 -31.22 -19.50 -33.05
N VAL A 71 -32.48 -19.30 -33.44
CA VAL A 71 -33.34 -18.15 -33.17
C VAL A 71 -33.48 -17.91 -31.66
N GLN A 72 -33.15 -16.69 -31.22
CA GLN A 72 -33.39 -16.20 -29.87
C GLN A 72 -34.77 -15.54 -29.79
N PRO A 73 -35.60 -15.84 -28.78
CA PRO A 73 -36.91 -15.22 -28.63
C PRO A 73 -36.82 -13.80 -28.05
N ASP A 74 -37.57 -12.90 -28.67
CA ASP A 74 -37.87 -11.56 -28.18
C ASP A 74 -38.50 -11.61 -26.78
N SER A 75 -37.87 -10.97 -25.80
CA SER A 75 -38.51 -10.55 -24.56
C SER A 75 -38.51 -9.02 -24.48
N SER A 76 -39.52 -8.45 -25.12
CA SER A 76 -40.01 -7.10 -24.89
C SER A 76 -40.66 -6.96 -23.51
N ARG A 77 -40.65 -5.71 -23.00
CA ARG A 77 -41.45 -5.11 -21.91
C ARG A 77 -41.08 -5.46 -20.47
N ALA A 78 -40.73 -4.44 -19.68
CA ALA A 78 -41.74 -3.57 -19.07
C ALA A 78 -41.10 -2.38 -18.34
N ASP A 79 -41.62 -1.18 -18.64
CA ASP A 79 -41.48 0.02 -17.83
C ASP A 79 -41.94 -0.21 -16.38
N ALA A 80 -41.23 0.36 -15.41
CA ALA A 80 -41.81 0.68 -14.11
C ALA A 80 -41.13 1.91 -13.48
N GLN A 81 -41.81 3.05 -13.64
CA GLN A 81 -41.64 4.26 -12.86
C GLN A 81 -41.59 3.94 -11.36
N ASN A 82 -40.65 4.54 -10.61
CA ASN A 82 -40.82 4.67 -9.16
C ASN A 82 -40.71 6.14 -8.74
N ARG A 83 -41.88 6.69 -8.39
CA ARG A 83 -42.12 8.04 -7.91
C ARG A 83 -41.87 8.12 -6.40
N LYS A 84 -41.15 9.16 -5.99
CA LYS A 84 -41.26 9.94 -4.73
C LYS A 84 -42.06 9.30 -3.57
N THR A 85 -41.35 9.00 -2.47
CA THR A 85 -41.90 9.04 -1.10
C THR A 85 -40.87 9.60 -0.10
N LYS A 86 -40.61 10.93 -0.15
CA LYS A 86 -39.74 11.65 0.80
C LYS A 86 -40.44 12.08 2.11
N SER A 87 -41.34 11.28 2.66
CA SER A 87 -42.08 11.64 3.90
C SER A 87 -41.85 10.68 5.09
N GLY A 88 -41.33 9.47 4.85
CA GLY A 88 -41.13 8.48 5.93
C GLY A 88 -39.88 8.68 6.80
N ILE A 89 -38.85 9.36 6.28
CA ILE A 89 -37.54 9.46 6.96
C ILE A 89 -37.57 10.51 8.09
N ALA A 90 -38.37 11.57 7.97
CA ALA A 90 -38.42 12.64 8.96
C ALA A 90 -38.98 12.17 10.32
N ILE A 91 -39.99 11.28 10.31
CA ILE A 91 -40.60 10.76 11.54
C ILE A 91 -39.63 9.81 12.27
N GLY A 92 -38.85 9.02 11.52
CA GLY A 92 -37.85 8.12 12.09
C GLY A 92 -36.72 8.85 12.83
N ILE A 93 -36.26 10.00 12.30
CA ILE A 93 -35.19 10.77 12.92
C ILE A 93 -35.65 11.42 14.24
N VAL A 94 -36.87 11.95 14.30
CA VAL A 94 -37.40 12.57 15.54
C VAL A 94 -37.58 11.52 16.65
N ALA A 95 -38.07 10.33 16.33
CA ALA A 95 -38.19 9.25 17.30
C ALA A 95 -36.82 8.78 17.82
N LEU A 96 -35.82 8.68 16.93
CA LEU A 96 -34.46 8.28 17.31
C LEU A 96 -33.79 9.32 18.23
N ILE A 97 -33.96 10.62 17.95
CA ILE A 97 -33.42 11.69 18.80
C ILE A 97 -34.06 11.66 20.20
N ALA A 98 -35.37 11.42 20.29
CA ALA A 98 -36.06 11.31 21.58
C ALA A 98 -35.56 10.13 22.43
N VAL A 99 -35.29 8.97 21.80
CA VAL A 99 -34.73 7.80 22.49
C VAL A 99 -33.30 8.08 22.95
N ILE A 100 -32.46 8.71 22.12
CA ILE A 100 -31.09 9.07 22.51
C ILE A 100 -31.10 10.06 23.69
N ALA A 101 -31.97 11.08 23.66
CA ALA A 101 -32.09 12.04 24.75
C ALA A 101 -32.52 11.37 26.07
N LEU A 102 -33.46 10.41 26.01
CA LEU A 102 -33.89 9.63 27.18
C LEU A 102 -32.74 8.78 27.76
N VAL A 103 -31.97 8.10 26.89
CA VAL A 103 -30.81 7.30 27.31
C VAL A 103 -29.72 8.18 27.92
N CYS A 104 -29.43 9.35 27.33
CA CYS A 104 -28.49 10.31 27.89
C CYS A 104 -28.94 10.82 29.27
N ALA A 105 -30.23 11.12 29.46
CA ALA A 105 -30.75 11.55 30.77
C ALA A 105 -30.53 10.47 31.83
N ILE A 106 -30.87 9.21 31.54
CA ILE A 106 -30.71 8.09 32.48
C ILE A 106 -29.23 7.87 32.86
N LEU A 107 -28.30 8.02 31.91
CA LEU A 107 -26.87 7.82 32.17
C LEU A 107 -26.21 8.97 32.93
N ILE A 108 -26.73 10.19 32.83
CA ILE A 108 -26.14 11.37 33.49
C ILE A 108 -26.64 11.53 34.93
N LEU A 109 -27.90 11.15 35.23
CA LEU A 109 -28.47 11.29 36.58
C LEU A 109 -27.64 10.66 37.74
N PRO A 110 -27.02 9.47 37.62
CA PRO A 110 -26.27 8.88 38.74
C PRO A 110 -24.93 9.58 39.03
N ARG A 111 -24.41 10.44 38.14
CA ARG A 111 -23.13 11.14 38.38
C ARG A 111 -23.25 12.40 39.24
N VAL A 112 -24.44 12.98 39.36
CA VAL A 112 -24.63 14.22 40.13
C VAL A 112 -24.79 13.95 41.63
N PHE A 113 -25.09 12.71 42.03
CA PHE A 113 -25.34 12.32 43.43
C PHE A 113 -24.29 11.35 44.00
N ALA A 114 -23.09 11.28 43.43
CA ALA A 114 -22.02 10.49 44.03
C ALA A 114 -21.37 11.26 45.21
N PRO A 115 -21.39 10.72 46.45
CA PRO A 115 -20.69 11.33 47.57
C PRO A 115 -19.18 11.33 47.31
N ALA A 116 -18.52 12.43 47.65
CA ALA A 116 -17.08 12.60 47.50
C ALA A 116 -16.32 11.52 48.28
N VAL A 117 -15.76 10.55 47.57
CA VAL A 117 -14.83 9.58 48.16
C VAL A 117 -13.49 10.29 48.32
N VAL A 118 -13.16 10.62 49.56
CA VAL A 118 -11.83 11.11 49.96
C VAL A 118 -10.87 9.93 49.88
N ILE A 119 -10.06 9.87 48.82
CA ILE A 119 -9.01 8.85 48.69
C ILE A 119 -7.76 9.39 49.38
N ALA A 120 -7.36 8.74 50.47
CA ALA A 120 -6.12 9.03 51.19
C ALA A 120 -4.89 8.68 50.33
N PRO A 121 -3.79 9.47 50.39
CA PRO A 121 -2.59 9.20 49.61
C PRO A 121 -1.86 7.96 50.13
N THR A 122 -1.78 6.92 49.31
CA THR A 122 -0.92 5.76 49.56
C THR A 122 0.52 6.12 49.18
N ALA A 123 1.38 6.23 50.19
CA ALA A 123 2.82 6.40 50.01
C ALA A 123 3.39 5.16 49.30
N THR A 124 3.92 5.36 48.09
CA THR A 124 4.62 4.33 47.33
C THR A 124 6.08 4.34 47.78
N GLN A 125 6.52 3.29 48.48
CA GLN A 125 7.94 3.08 48.77
C GLN A 125 8.67 2.60 47.51
N ILE A 126 9.67 3.36 47.09
CA ILE A 126 10.59 2.99 46.02
C ILE A 126 11.66 2.07 46.62
N ALA A 127 11.56 0.77 46.37
CA ALA A 127 12.63 -0.18 46.61
C ALA A 127 13.64 -0.10 45.46
N ILE A 128 14.82 0.47 45.74
CA ILE A 128 15.93 0.57 44.78
C ILE A 128 16.67 -0.77 44.82
N ALA A 129 16.51 -1.60 43.80
CA ALA A 129 17.31 -2.81 43.62
C ALA A 129 18.56 -2.50 42.77
N PRO A 130 19.78 -2.85 43.22
CA PRO A 130 20.99 -2.69 42.42
C PRO A 130 21.02 -3.76 41.32
N THR A 131 20.95 -3.34 40.05
CA THR A 131 21.14 -4.25 38.90
C THR A 131 22.61 -4.24 38.48
N ALA A 132 23.19 -5.44 38.45
CA ALA A 132 24.59 -5.73 38.22
C ALA A 132 25.10 -5.26 36.85
N THR A 133 26.33 -4.75 36.86
CA THR A 133 27.19 -4.50 35.70
C THR A 133 27.37 -5.78 34.89
N ARG A 134 26.87 -5.79 33.66
CA ARG A 134 27.10 -6.86 32.69
C ARG A 134 28.37 -6.56 31.91
N GLU A 135 29.36 -7.44 32.05
CA GLU A 135 30.61 -7.44 31.28
C GLU A 135 30.32 -7.55 29.77
N VAL A 136 31.01 -6.70 29.01
CA VAL A 136 30.99 -6.69 27.54
C VAL A 136 31.90 -7.81 27.04
N PRO A 137 31.41 -8.75 26.21
CA PRO A 137 32.26 -9.77 25.62
C PRO A 137 33.21 -9.18 24.58
N THR A 138 34.49 -9.47 24.78
CA THR A 138 35.63 -9.24 23.89
C THR A 138 35.36 -9.76 22.49
N SER A 139 35.55 -8.90 21.48
CA SER A 139 35.48 -9.27 20.06
C SER A 139 36.62 -10.25 19.67
N PRO A 140 36.34 -11.29 18.87
CA PRO A 140 37.37 -12.16 18.33
C PRO A 140 38.26 -11.44 17.28
N PRO A 141 39.49 -11.96 17.03
CA PRO A 141 40.47 -11.35 16.15
C PRO A 141 40.06 -11.37 14.67
N ILE A 142 40.43 -10.30 13.97
CA ILE A 142 40.29 -10.13 12.52
C ILE A 142 41.18 -11.15 11.81
N THR A 143 40.59 -12.09 11.09
CA THR A 143 41.32 -12.98 10.19
C THR A 143 41.64 -12.24 8.89
N THR A 144 42.90 -11.87 8.73
CA THR A 144 43.48 -11.33 7.49
C THR A 144 43.42 -12.40 6.40
N VAL A 145 42.56 -12.21 5.40
CA VAL A 145 42.46 -13.10 4.24
C VAL A 145 43.60 -12.78 3.26
N ALA A 146 44.36 -13.80 2.89
CA ALA A 146 45.50 -13.72 1.97
C ALA A 146 45.08 -13.31 0.54
N PRO A 147 45.95 -12.64 -0.22
CA PRO A 147 45.65 -12.25 -1.60
C PRO A 147 45.60 -13.48 -2.52
N THR A 148 44.42 -13.74 -3.10
CA THR A 148 44.26 -14.73 -4.17
C THR A 148 44.96 -14.23 -5.44
N ILE A 149 45.99 -14.96 -5.88
CA ILE A 149 46.69 -14.71 -7.13
C ILE A 149 45.76 -15.09 -8.28
N THR A 150 45.17 -14.08 -8.94
CA THR A 150 44.39 -14.23 -10.16
C THR A 150 45.33 -14.59 -11.32
N ARG A 151 45.14 -15.75 -11.94
CA ARG A 151 45.83 -16.11 -13.18
C ARG A 151 45.34 -15.22 -14.32
N THR A 152 46.27 -14.44 -14.88
CA THR A 152 46.08 -13.67 -16.11
C THR A 152 45.95 -14.63 -17.29
N LEU A 153 44.76 -14.72 -17.88
CA LEU A 153 44.56 -15.37 -19.17
C LEU A 153 45.00 -14.41 -20.28
N THR A 154 45.90 -14.90 -21.14
CA THR A 154 46.39 -14.22 -22.34
C THR A 154 45.21 -13.78 -23.22
N PRO A 155 45.08 -12.50 -23.58
CA PRO A 155 43.97 -12.02 -24.38
C PRO A 155 44.06 -12.57 -25.81
N LEU A 156 42.99 -13.24 -26.24
CA LEU A 156 42.75 -13.61 -27.63
C LEU A 156 42.57 -12.31 -28.45
N PRO A 157 43.10 -12.20 -29.68
CA PRO A 157 42.97 -11.00 -30.50
C PRO A 157 41.50 -10.73 -30.82
N THR A 158 40.90 -9.81 -30.07
CA THR A 158 39.52 -9.33 -30.27
C THR A 158 39.51 -8.37 -31.46
N ALA A 159 38.79 -8.72 -32.51
CA ALA A 159 38.54 -7.83 -33.64
C ALA A 159 37.91 -6.53 -33.15
N THR A 160 38.63 -5.42 -33.33
CA THR A 160 38.19 -4.07 -32.98
C THR A 160 37.06 -3.67 -33.92
N ARG A 161 35.81 -3.84 -33.49
CA ARG A 161 34.67 -3.18 -34.13
C ARG A 161 34.69 -1.70 -33.72
N THR A 162 34.73 -0.82 -34.72
CA THR A 162 34.55 0.62 -34.55
C THR A 162 33.27 0.88 -33.76
N ALA A 163 33.40 1.42 -32.56
CA ALA A 163 32.26 1.73 -31.70
C ALA A 163 31.40 2.82 -32.36
N SER A 164 30.17 2.46 -32.74
CA SER A 164 29.14 3.43 -33.06
C SER A 164 28.97 4.36 -31.86
N PRO A 165 28.86 5.69 -32.04
CA PRO A 165 28.69 6.62 -30.92
C PRO A 165 27.49 6.17 -30.09
N LEU A 166 27.75 5.81 -28.83
CA LEU A 166 26.72 5.46 -27.87
C LEU A 166 25.82 6.70 -27.72
N PRO A 167 24.48 6.59 -27.89
CA PRO A 167 23.60 7.73 -27.68
C PRO A 167 23.90 8.29 -26.28
N THR A 168 24.33 9.54 -26.24
CA THR A 168 24.54 10.25 -24.99
C THR A 168 23.15 10.44 -24.39
N ASN A 169 22.83 9.63 -23.38
CA ASN A 169 21.60 9.77 -22.63
C ASN A 169 21.59 11.17 -22.01
N THR A 170 20.84 12.08 -22.62
CA THR A 170 20.52 13.37 -22.04
C THR A 170 19.91 13.09 -20.66
N PRO A 171 20.50 13.54 -19.55
CA PRO A 171 19.96 13.30 -18.24
C PRO A 171 18.54 13.88 -18.20
N ILE A 172 17.55 13.02 -17.99
CA ILE A 172 16.18 13.46 -17.76
C ILE A 172 16.22 14.30 -16.48
N PRO A 173 15.79 15.58 -16.50
CA PRO A 173 15.78 16.39 -15.30
C PRO A 173 14.97 15.67 -14.22
N ALA A 174 15.59 15.46 -13.06
CA ALA A 174 14.90 14.84 -11.93
C ALA A 174 13.66 15.67 -11.60
N PRO A 175 12.48 15.05 -11.44
CA PRO A 175 11.28 15.79 -11.09
C PRO A 175 11.53 16.56 -9.80
N GLN A 176 11.34 17.88 -9.85
CA GLN A 176 11.53 18.75 -8.69
C GLN A 176 10.44 18.46 -7.66
N LEU A 177 10.80 17.76 -6.59
CA LEU A 177 9.88 17.41 -5.52
C LEU A 177 9.54 18.66 -4.70
N ALA A 178 8.25 18.89 -4.43
CA ALA A 178 7.83 19.95 -3.53
C ALA A 178 8.46 19.76 -2.13
N PRO A 179 8.67 20.83 -1.35
CA PRO A 179 9.09 20.68 0.04
C PRO A 179 8.03 19.94 0.87
N GLY A 180 8.39 18.85 1.53
CA GLY A 180 7.55 18.15 2.49
C GLY A 180 8.23 16.94 3.14
N VAL A 181 7.44 16.20 3.91
CA VAL A 181 7.79 14.87 4.43
C VAL A 181 7.02 13.82 3.64
N TYR A 182 7.74 12.84 3.13
CA TYR A 182 7.23 11.78 2.27
C TYR A 182 7.49 10.42 2.92
N VAL A 183 6.62 9.44 2.65
CA VAL A 183 6.88 8.05 3.02
C VAL A 183 7.41 7.30 1.81
N THR A 184 8.59 6.71 1.96
CA THR A 184 9.28 5.95 0.90
C THR A 184 9.15 4.44 1.08
N ASN A 185 8.97 3.96 2.32
CA ASN A 185 8.80 2.54 2.61
C ASN A 185 7.98 2.34 3.90
N ILE A 186 7.19 1.27 3.94
CA ILE A 186 6.58 0.74 5.16
C ILE A 186 6.86 -0.76 5.19
N ARG A 187 7.20 -1.28 6.37
CA ARG A 187 7.27 -2.72 6.64
C ARG A 187 6.73 -3.03 8.03
N THR A 188 6.38 -4.29 8.27
CA THR A 188 5.92 -4.76 9.58
C THR A 188 7.00 -5.54 10.31
N LEU A 189 6.90 -5.55 11.64
CA LEU A 189 7.62 -6.45 12.53
C LEU A 189 6.58 -7.21 13.38
N PRO A 190 6.47 -8.54 13.25
CA PRO A 190 7.23 -9.39 12.32
C PRO A 190 6.85 -9.13 10.84
N PRO A 191 7.72 -9.49 9.86
CA PRO A 191 7.44 -9.28 8.43
C PRO A 191 6.22 -10.02 7.90
N ASN A 192 5.88 -11.17 8.50
CA ASN A 192 4.72 -11.98 8.17
C ASN A 192 3.87 -12.17 9.43
N PRO A 193 3.11 -11.13 9.86
CA PRO A 193 2.37 -11.19 11.10
C PRO A 193 1.17 -12.13 11.00
N ARG A 194 0.93 -12.87 12.08
CA ARG A 194 -0.26 -13.68 12.30
C ARG A 194 -1.32 -12.92 13.08
N ASN A 195 -2.55 -13.42 13.10
CA ASN A 195 -3.68 -12.77 13.76
C ASN A 195 -3.41 -12.48 15.25
N VAL A 196 -2.64 -13.33 15.93
CA VAL A 196 -2.31 -13.16 17.36
C VAL A 196 -1.07 -12.30 17.62
N ASP A 197 -0.33 -11.94 16.58
CA ASP A 197 0.93 -11.22 16.72
C ASP A 197 0.70 -9.74 17.02
N ALA A 198 1.60 -9.18 17.84
CA ALA A 198 1.69 -7.74 18.01
C ALA A 198 2.48 -7.15 16.82
N ILE A 199 1.80 -6.40 15.96
CA ILE A 199 2.35 -5.83 14.74
C ILE A 199 2.89 -4.42 15.02
N SER A 200 4.19 -4.24 14.92
CA SER A 200 4.81 -2.91 14.85
C SER A 200 5.04 -2.52 13.39
N PHE A 201 4.93 -1.24 13.08
CA PHE A 201 5.21 -0.70 11.75
C PHE A 201 6.52 0.05 11.78
N VAL A 202 7.36 -0.21 10.78
CA VAL A 202 8.61 0.50 10.56
C VAL A 202 8.46 1.29 9.28
N VAL A 203 8.54 2.61 9.39
CA VAL A 203 8.25 3.55 8.30
C VAL A 203 9.51 4.33 7.98
N THR A 204 9.88 4.34 6.70
CA THR A 204 10.96 5.17 6.18
C THR A 204 10.37 6.45 5.62
N PHE A 205 10.82 7.58 6.17
CA PHE A 205 10.44 8.91 5.74
C PHE A 205 11.58 9.58 4.99
N PHE A 206 11.24 10.40 4.01
CA PHE A 206 12.14 11.31 3.31
C PHE A 206 11.66 12.75 3.50
N ASN A 207 12.52 13.63 4.01
CA ASN A 207 12.20 15.02 4.26
C ASN A 207 13.15 15.94 3.48
N ASN A 208 12.58 16.82 2.66
CA ASN A 208 13.29 17.84 1.89
C ASN A 208 12.83 19.29 2.22
N ALA A 209 12.02 19.48 3.26
CA ALA A 209 11.45 20.79 3.63
C ALA A 209 12.19 21.53 4.77
N GLY A 210 13.18 20.89 5.41
CA GLY A 210 13.83 21.41 6.62
C GLY A 210 13.33 20.70 7.87
N PRO A 211 13.75 21.14 9.08
CA PRO A 211 13.34 20.51 10.33
C PRO A 211 11.83 20.70 10.54
N LEU A 212 11.09 19.58 10.61
CA LEU A 212 9.66 19.57 10.86
C LEU A 212 9.33 18.68 12.06
N ARG A 213 8.23 18.98 12.75
CA ARG A 213 7.75 18.20 13.91
C ARG A 213 6.34 17.69 13.62
N PHE A 214 6.15 16.38 13.72
CA PHE A 214 4.83 15.78 13.60
C PHE A 214 4.63 14.72 14.68
N LYS A 215 3.38 14.57 15.12
CA LYS A 215 2.92 13.29 15.66
C LYS A 215 2.52 12.40 14.49
N TRP A 216 2.79 11.10 14.53
CA TRP A 216 2.38 10.22 13.45
C TRP A 216 1.92 8.87 13.96
N CYS A 217 1.09 8.21 13.17
CA CYS A 217 0.58 6.87 13.42
C CYS A 217 0.15 6.19 12.12
N VAL A 218 -0.02 4.88 12.19
CA VAL A 218 -0.45 4.04 11.06
C VAL A 218 -1.91 3.67 11.25
N TYR A 219 -2.74 4.00 10.26
CA TYR A 219 -4.14 3.61 10.18
C TYR A 219 -4.30 2.37 9.30
N LEU A 220 -5.18 1.46 9.70
CA LEU A 220 -5.42 0.19 9.05
C LEU A 220 -6.84 0.12 8.50
N PHE A 221 -6.96 -0.11 7.20
CA PHE A 221 -8.22 -0.16 6.48
C PHE A 221 -8.39 -1.55 5.87
N PRO A 222 -9.57 -2.19 5.95
CA PRO A 222 -9.84 -3.37 5.13
C PRO A 222 -9.73 -3.01 3.65
N ARG A 223 -9.22 -3.95 2.83
CA ARG A 223 -9.04 -3.70 1.40
C ARG A 223 -10.36 -3.30 0.73
N GLY A 224 -10.34 -2.16 0.04
CA GLY A 224 -11.51 -1.61 -0.65
C GLY A 224 -12.54 -0.91 0.25
N GLN A 225 -12.29 -0.79 1.56
CA GLN A 225 -13.17 -0.09 2.48
C GLN A 225 -12.58 1.26 2.91
N PRO A 226 -13.41 2.31 3.07
CA PRO A 226 -12.93 3.63 3.46
C PRO A 226 -12.74 3.78 4.98
N ASN A 227 -13.34 2.88 5.78
CA ASN A 227 -13.32 2.97 7.24
C ASN A 227 -12.10 2.25 7.82
N THR A 228 -11.47 2.87 8.81
CA THR A 228 -10.40 2.24 9.57
C THR A 228 -10.95 1.21 10.55
N ILE A 229 -10.24 0.08 10.70
CA ILE A 229 -10.50 -0.92 11.76
C ILE A 229 -9.59 -0.74 12.97
N GLY A 230 -8.58 0.14 12.88
CA GLY A 230 -7.64 0.37 13.96
C GLY A 230 -6.49 1.28 13.58
N GLN A 231 -5.73 1.69 14.57
CA GLN A 231 -4.55 2.53 14.39
C GLN A 231 -3.51 2.25 15.47
N THR A 232 -2.25 2.63 15.22
CA THR A 232 -1.24 2.75 16.27
C THR A 232 -1.44 4.04 17.08
N SER A 233 -0.81 4.15 18.24
CA SER A 233 -0.75 5.39 19.03
C SER A 233 -0.05 6.50 18.22
N CYS A 234 -0.55 7.72 18.36
CA CYS A 234 -0.03 8.94 17.74
C CYS A 234 0.60 9.88 18.80
N ASP A 235 1.01 9.37 19.97
CA ASP A 235 1.22 10.22 21.15
C ASP A 235 2.56 10.97 21.17
N ALA A 236 3.61 10.44 20.54
CA ALA A 236 4.91 11.11 20.50
C ALA A 236 5.03 12.06 19.32
N THR A 237 5.47 13.28 19.62
CA THR A 237 5.97 14.23 18.63
C THR A 237 7.40 13.84 18.26
N ILE A 238 7.68 13.66 16.97
CA ILE A 238 8.99 13.31 16.46
C ILE A 238 9.51 14.45 15.59
N ASP A 239 10.80 14.72 15.73
CA ASP A 239 11.56 15.62 14.88
C ASP A 239 12.00 14.87 13.62
N PHE A 240 11.65 15.42 12.46
CA PHE A 240 12.04 14.91 11.14
C PHE A 240 13.19 15.78 10.61
N PRO A 241 14.46 15.34 10.74
CA PRO A 241 15.59 16.02 10.13
C PRO A 241 15.54 15.92 8.60
N LEU A 242 16.33 16.76 7.92
CA LEU A 242 16.52 16.67 6.46
C LEU A 242 17.16 15.35 6.07
N GLY A 243 16.62 14.67 5.04
CA GLY A 243 17.14 13.40 4.54
C GLY A 243 16.18 12.23 4.77
N THR A 244 16.74 11.02 4.85
CA THR A 244 15.97 9.78 4.97
C THR A 244 16.18 9.14 6.34
N TYR A 245 15.08 8.87 7.04
CA TYR A 245 15.12 8.28 8.39
C TYR A 245 14.03 7.24 8.55
N GLU A 246 14.29 6.30 9.46
CA GLU A 246 13.39 5.21 9.76
C GLU A 246 12.88 5.33 11.19
N TYR A 247 11.57 5.18 11.37
CA TYR A 247 10.93 5.21 12.68
C TYR A 247 10.00 4.00 12.85
N THR A 248 10.02 3.45 14.05
CA THR A 248 9.09 2.39 14.47
C THR A 248 7.87 3.02 15.14
N SER A 249 6.68 2.48 14.88
CA SER A 249 5.45 2.89 15.55
C SER A 249 5.57 2.69 17.06
N LEU A 250 5.05 3.66 17.82
CA LEU A 250 5.17 3.68 19.29
C LEU A 250 4.40 2.56 19.97
N SER A 251 3.30 2.13 19.36
CA SER A 251 2.51 1.00 19.81
C SER A 251 2.46 -0.08 18.75
N THR A 252 2.25 -1.30 19.21
CA THR A 252 1.86 -2.42 18.36
C THR A 252 0.35 -2.37 18.11
N TRP A 253 -0.09 -2.90 16.98
CA TRP A 253 -1.49 -3.20 16.70
C TRP A 253 -1.71 -4.72 16.71
N ARG A 254 -2.91 -5.19 17.03
CA ARG A 254 -3.28 -6.60 16.99
C ARG A 254 -4.60 -6.76 16.24
N LEU A 255 -4.65 -7.74 15.34
CA LEU A 255 -5.90 -8.19 14.78
C LEU A 255 -6.60 -9.07 15.82
N GLY A 256 -7.93 -9.02 15.91
CA GLY A 256 -8.66 -9.93 16.80
C GLY A 256 -8.45 -11.39 16.41
N THR A 257 -8.89 -12.33 17.25
CA THR A 257 -8.88 -13.77 16.94
C THR A 257 -9.88 -14.08 15.81
N GLY A 258 -9.42 -14.01 14.56
CA GLY A 258 -10.16 -14.39 13.36
C GLY A 258 -9.72 -15.74 12.79
N THR A 259 -10.61 -16.44 12.09
CA THR A 259 -10.34 -17.75 11.46
C THR A 259 -9.90 -17.66 10.00
N SER A 260 -10.01 -16.49 9.38
CA SER A 260 -9.62 -16.25 7.98
C SER A 260 -8.50 -15.23 7.88
N CYS A 261 -7.76 -15.28 6.76
CA CYS A 261 -6.84 -14.20 6.41
C CYS A 261 -7.62 -12.90 6.15
N VAL A 262 -7.02 -11.77 6.52
CA VAL A 262 -7.59 -10.44 6.32
C VAL A 262 -6.60 -9.59 5.52
N ASP A 263 -7.05 -9.10 4.37
CA ASP A 263 -6.31 -8.14 3.55
C ASP A 263 -6.55 -6.71 4.05
N LEU A 264 -5.46 -6.03 4.38
CA LEU A 264 -5.44 -4.70 4.95
C LEU A 264 -4.58 -3.76 4.10
N ASN A 265 -4.98 -2.49 4.12
CA ASN A 265 -4.24 -1.36 3.62
C ASN A 265 -3.79 -0.52 4.82
N ALA A 266 -2.48 -0.34 4.99
CA ALA A 266 -1.92 0.54 6.00
C ALA A 266 -1.56 1.89 5.36
N ARG A 267 -1.88 2.99 6.05
CA ARG A 267 -1.56 4.37 5.63
C ARG A 267 -0.99 5.15 6.81
N VAL A 268 0.03 5.97 6.55
CA VAL A 268 0.65 6.81 7.58
C VAL A 268 -0.02 8.18 7.63
N GLN A 269 -0.51 8.56 8.80
CA GLN A 269 -1.07 9.88 9.06
C GLN A 269 -0.13 10.68 9.96
N GLY A 270 0.16 11.91 9.56
CA GLY A 270 0.78 12.93 10.38
C GLY A 270 -0.27 13.83 11.01
N ILE A 271 0.02 14.32 12.21
CA ILE A 271 -0.72 15.34 12.93
C ILE A 271 0.27 16.47 13.18
N GLU A 272 0.00 17.62 12.56
CA GLU A 272 0.75 18.85 12.74
C GLU A 272 0.59 19.40 14.17
N THR A 273 1.45 20.34 14.56
CA THR A 273 1.41 20.98 15.88
C THR A 273 0.09 21.69 16.17
N ASP A 274 -0.62 22.15 15.12
CA ASP A 274 -1.94 22.76 15.19
C ASP A 274 -3.10 21.73 15.31
N GLY A 275 -2.78 20.42 15.31
CA GLY A 275 -3.74 19.33 15.36
C GLY A 275 -4.31 18.94 13.99
N LYS A 276 -3.90 19.59 12.90
CA LYS A 276 -4.33 19.25 11.55
C LYS A 276 -3.81 17.88 11.14
N LYS A 277 -4.71 17.05 10.64
CA LYS A 277 -4.41 15.68 10.21
C LYS A 277 -4.14 15.65 8.71
N LEU A 278 -3.07 14.99 8.29
CA LEU A 278 -2.74 14.77 6.89
C LEU A 278 -2.20 13.36 6.67
N PHE A 279 -2.55 12.73 5.56
CA PHE A 279 -1.88 11.50 5.15
C PHE A 279 -0.61 11.83 4.39
N PHE A 280 0.51 11.23 4.79
CA PHE A 280 1.75 11.40 4.06
C PHE A 280 1.65 10.78 2.67
N LYS A 281 2.28 11.43 1.70
CA LYS A 281 2.33 10.99 0.31
C LYS A 281 3.67 10.33 0.01
N THR A 282 3.72 9.60 -1.09
CA THR A 282 4.99 9.17 -1.68
C THR A 282 5.69 10.36 -2.34
N PRO A 283 7.01 10.28 -2.64
CA PRO A 283 7.68 11.29 -3.45
C PRO A 283 7.05 11.49 -4.84
N GLN A 284 6.30 10.51 -5.36
CA GLN A 284 5.56 10.66 -6.62
C GLN A 284 4.25 11.43 -6.47
N GLY A 285 3.89 11.86 -5.25
CA GLY A 285 2.64 12.57 -4.95
C GLY A 285 1.42 11.66 -4.82
N SER A 286 1.58 10.34 -4.96
CA SER A 286 0.52 9.36 -4.76
C SER A 286 0.27 9.08 -3.28
N GLU A 287 -0.89 8.48 -2.97
CA GLU A 287 -1.16 8.00 -1.62
C GLU A 287 -0.17 6.89 -1.25
N ASN A 288 0.39 6.97 -0.04
CA ASN A 288 1.24 5.91 0.48
C ASN A 288 0.35 4.80 1.07
N ILE A 289 0.17 3.72 0.31
CA ILE A 289 -0.62 2.54 0.71
C ILE A 289 0.33 1.35 0.79
N TYR A 290 0.37 0.71 1.96
CA TYR A 290 1.07 -0.56 2.16
C TYR A 290 0.05 -1.69 2.30
N PHE A 291 0.17 -2.70 1.45
CA PHE A 291 -0.70 -3.88 1.48
C PHE A 291 -0.14 -4.91 2.46
N LEU A 292 -1.00 -5.40 3.34
CA LEU A 292 -0.67 -6.40 4.35
C LEU A 292 -1.76 -7.46 4.38
N THR A 293 -1.39 -8.73 4.33
CA THR A 293 -2.31 -9.84 4.60
C THR A 293 -1.92 -10.49 5.91
N VAL A 294 -2.85 -10.53 6.86
CA VAL A 294 -2.65 -11.18 8.17
C VAL A 294 -3.46 -12.47 8.18
N CYS A 295 -2.82 -13.59 8.45
CA CYS A 295 -3.44 -14.91 8.49
C CYS A 295 -3.44 -15.50 9.91
N PRO A 296 -4.31 -16.49 10.21
CA PRO A 296 -4.32 -17.20 11.48
C PRO A 296 -2.96 -17.78 11.90
#